data_AF-A0A378R2G0-F1
#
_entry.id   AF-A0A378R2G0-F1
#
_cell.length_a   1.000
_cell.length_b   1.000
_cell.length_c   1.000
_cell.angle_alpha   90.00
_cell.angle_beta   90.00
_cell.angle_gamma   90.00
#
_symmetry.space_group_name_H-M   'P 1'
#
loop_
_entity.id
_entity.type
_entity.pdbx_description
1 polymer ?
#
loop_
_entity_poly.entity_id
_entity_poly.type
_entity_poly.pdbx_seq_one_letter_code
_entity_poly.pdbx_strand_id
1 'polypeptide(L)'
;MYSGKKKCHTAKVQCIINHHKVILQVDTSIIQMHDFKLNLTNAKFILADSGYQGIQHLYKQAFTPLKQTKKYPLVQEAKDYNALLSKTRVRVEHIFAKFKAFKMFSTTYRKSLTRFELRVKLVFGWIG
;
A
#
# COMPACT_ATOMS: atom_id res chain seq x y z
N MET A 1 17.74 -10.24 -3.58
CA MET A 1 17.72 -10.50 -2.13
C MET A 1 16.33 -10.97 -1.74
N TYR A 2 16.29 -12.19 -1.27
CA TYR A 2 15.11 -12.99 -0.95
C TYR A 2 14.58 -12.50 0.41
N SER A 3 13.38 -11.91 0.46
CA SER A 3 12.78 -11.46 1.72
C SER A 3 12.36 -12.68 2.53
N GLY A 4 13.15 -13.04 3.54
CA GLY A 4 12.99 -14.23 4.39
C GLY A 4 11.77 -14.20 5.30
N LYS A 5 10.58 -14.43 4.75
CA LYS A 5 9.38 -14.80 5.53
C LYS A 5 8.87 -16.16 5.05
N LYS A 6 9.51 -17.23 5.53
CA LYS A 6 9.02 -18.61 5.36
C LYS A 6 8.11 -18.97 6.54
N LYS A 7 6.96 -19.62 6.24
CA LYS A 7 6.05 -20.30 7.19
C LYS A 7 5.30 -19.42 8.21
N CYS A 8 4.78 -18.27 7.80
CA CYS A 8 3.80 -17.52 8.60
C CYS A 8 2.59 -17.16 7.74
N HIS A 9 1.39 -17.62 8.13
CA HIS A 9 0.13 -17.16 7.54
C HIS A 9 0.02 -15.65 7.77
N THR A 10 0.29 -14.85 6.73
CA THR A 10 0.41 -13.39 6.80
C THR A 10 -0.76 -12.77 6.07
N ALA A 11 -1.65 -12.06 6.76
CA ALA A 11 -2.66 -11.29 6.06
C ALA A 11 -1.97 -10.19 5.22
N LYS A 12 -2.31 -10.09 3.94
CA LYS A 12 -2.03 -8.90 3.12
C LYS A 12 -3.06 -7.86 3.49
N VAL A 13 -2.61 -6.67 3.85
CA VAL A 13 -3.50 -5.54 4.12
C VAL A 13 -3.25 -4.47 3.06
N GLN A 14 -4.31 -4.06 2.39
CA GLN A 14 -4.28 -3.03 1.37
C GLN A 14 -5.12 -1.85 1.86
N CYS A 15 -4.61 -0.63 1.74
CA CYS A 15 -5.32 0.56 2.19
C CYS A 15 -5.35 1.61 1.07
N ILE A 16 -6.51 2.21 0.84
CA ILE A 16 -6.68 3.42 0.04
C ILE A 16 -6.75 4.60 1.01
N ILE A 17 -5.89 5.57 0.81
CA ILE A 17 -5.76 6.75 1.66
C ILE A 17 -5.90 7.99 0.76
N ASN A 18 -6.74 8.93 1.14
CA ASN A 18 -6.87 10.19 0.42
C ASN A 18 -5.78 11.20 0.82
N HIS A 19 -5.72 12.33 0.12
CA HIS A 19 -4.75 13.39 0.41
C HIS A 19 -4.88 13.99 1.83
N HIS A 20 -6.07 13.93 2.43
CA HIS A 20 -6.38 14.42 3.78
C HIS A 20 -6.02 13.41 4.89
N LYS A 21 -5.30 12.32 4.57
CA LYS A 21 -4.92 11.25 5.50
C LYS A 21 -6.11 10.44 6.04
N VAL A 22 -7.25 10.49 5.37
CA VAL A 22 -8.42 9.66 5.68
C VAL A 22 -8.29 8.35 4.93
N ILE A 23 -8.52 7.25 5.63
CA ILE A 23 -8.59 5.92 5.02
C ILE A 23 -9.96 5.79 4.36
N LEU A 24 -9.98 5.58 3.04
CA LEU A 24 -11.22 5.40 2.27
C LEU A 24 -11.64 3.92 2.23
N GLN A 25 -10.66 3.03 2.10
CA GLN A 25 -10.90 1.59 2.01
C GLN A 25 -9.74 0.83 2.64
N VAL A 26 -10.07 -0.29 3.28
CA VAL A 26 -9.12 -1.28 3.77
C VAL A 26 -9.62 -2.64 3.30
N ASP A 27 -8.75 -3.41 2.66
CA ASP A 27 -9.02 -4.78 2.26
C ASP A 27 -7.97 -5.70 2.88
N THR A 28 -8.40 -6.83 3.42
CA THR A 28 -7.49 -7.84 3.97
C THR A 28 -7.70 -9.20 3.33
N SER A 29 -6.61 -9.83 2.91
CA SER A 29 -6.64 -11.15 2.29
C SER A 29 -5.57 -12.08 2.86
N ILE A 30 -5.90 -13.37 2.91
CA ILE A 30 -4.93 -14.42 3.23
C ILE A 30 -4.10 -14.67 1.95
N ILE A 31 -2.78 -14.89 2.12
CA ILE A 31 -1.68 -14.85 1.13
C ILE A 31 -1.96 -15.45 -0.28
N GLN A 32 -2.97 -16.30 -0.46
CA GLN A 32 -3.24 -17.00 -1.72
C GLN A 32 -3.73 -16.13 -2.90
N MET A 33 -4.05 -14.84 -2.70
CA MET A 33 -4.51 -14.00 -3.82
C MET A 33 -3.36 -13.19 -4.43
N HIS A 34 -3.13 -13.42 -5.73
CA HIS A 34 -2.22 -12.67 -6.59
C HIS A 34 -2.83 -11.37 -7.11
N ASP A 35 -4.16 -11.26 -7.12
CA ASP A 35 -4.87 -10.15 -7.75
C ASP A 35 -5.26 -9.07 -6.75
N PHE A 36 -5.02 -7.81 -7.12
CA PHE A 36 -5.41 -6.64 -6.36
C PHE A 36 -6.94 -6.49 -6.36
N LYS A 37 -7.59 -6.50 -5.19
CA LYS A 37 -9.04 -6.35 -5.06
C LYS A 37 -9.53 -4.93 -4.80
N LEU A 38 -8.65 -3.94 -4.94
CA LEU A 38 -9.00 -2.54 -4.71
C LEU A 38 -9.70 -1.96 -5.94
N ASN A 39 -10.92 -1.44 -5.75
CA ASN A 39 -11.63 -0.69 -6.76
C ASN A 39 -11.16 0.77 -6.74
N LEU A 40 -10.47 1.19 -7.80
CA LEU A 40 -9.85 2.53 -7.90
C LEU A 40 -10.42 3.35 -9.07
N THR A 41 -11.53 2.91 -9.68
CA THR A 41 -12.06 3.51 -10.92
C THR A 41 -12.37 4.99 -10.82
N ASN A 42 -12.85 5.45 -9.65
CA ASN A 42 -13.23 6.85 -9.42
C ASN A 42 -12.05 7.74 -8.96
N ALA A 43 -10.86 7.17 -8.76
CA ALA A 43 -9.71 7.94 -8.31
C ALA A 43 -9.11 8.76 -9.48
N LYS A 44 -8.93 10.06 -9.27
CA LYS A 44 -8.29 10.96 -10.25
C LYS A 44 -6.80 10.64 -10.44
N PHE A 45 -6.10 10.34 -9.35
CA PHE A 45 -4.69 9.96 -9.34
C PHE A 45 -4.44 8.88 -8.30
N ILE A 46 -3.69 7.83 -8.67
CA ILE A 46 -3.38 6.71 -7.77
C ILE A 46 -1.87 6.72 -7.53
N LEU A 47 -1.45 7.00 -6.31
CA LEU A 47 -0.04 6.90 -5.92
C LEU A 47 0.18 5.55 -5.23
N ALA A 48 0.88 4.65 -5.90
CA ALA A 48 1.05 3.28 -5.43
C ALA A 48 2.50 2.98 -5.06
N ASP A 49 2.67 2.00 -4.17
CA ASP A 49 4.00 1.51 -3.82
C ASP A 49 4.60 0.64 -4.92
N SER A 50 5.92 0.41 -4.87
CA SER A 50 6.63 -0.50 -5.78
C SER A 50 6.07 -1.93 -5.79
N GLY A 51 5.39 -2.38 -4.73
CA GLY A 51 4.66 -3.65 -4.71
C GLY A 51 3.47 -3.71 -5.69
N TYR A 52 3.05 -2.57 -6.23
CA TYR A 52 2.00 -2.44 -7.24
C TYR A 52 2.58 -2.19 -8.65
N GLN A 53 3.85 -2.54 -8.90
CA GLN A 53 4.43 -2.40 -10.23
C GLN A 53 3.55 -3.08 -11.29
N GLY A 54 3.23 -2.37 -12.38
CA GLY A 54 2.35 -2.86 -13.43
C GLY A 54 0.86 -2.57 -13.20
N ILE A 55 0.47 -1.96 -12.08
CA ILE A 55 -0.91 -1.50 -11.85
C ILE A 55 -1.40 -0.53 -12.93
N GLN A 56 -0.48 0.13 -13.63
CA GLN A 56 -0.76 1.01 -14.77
C GLN A 56 -1.49 0.31 -15.92
N HIS A 57 -1.36 -1.02 -16.06
CA HIS A 57 -2.13 -1.80 -17.03
C HIS A 57 -3.63 -1.83 -16.72
N LEU A 58 -3.99 -1.74 -15.43
CA LEU A 58 -5.37 -1.72 -14.95
C LEU A 58 -5.90 -0.28 -14.81
N TYR A 59 -5.04 0.63 -14.32
CA TYR A 59 -5.40 2.01 -14.02
C TYR A 59 -4.36 2.96 -14.62
N LYS A 60 -4.66 3.57 -15.76
CA LYS A 60 -3.74 4.47 -16.48
C LYS A 60 -3.32 5.69 -15.65
N GLN A 61 -4.14 6.11 -14.70
CA GLN A 61 -3.87 7.21 -13.77
C GLN A 61 -3.01 6.81 -12.56
N ALA A 62 -2.39 5.63 -12.58
CA ALA A 62 -1.53 5.15 -11.51
C ALA A 62 -0.05 5.51 -11.70
N PHE A 63 0.57 5.92 -10.60
CA PHE A 63 1.96 6.32 -10.52
C PHE A 63 2.67 5.41 -9.52
N THR A 64 3.68 4.70 -10.02
CA THR A 64 4.53 3.79 -9.23
C THR A 64 6.00 4.18 -9.43
N PRO A 65 6.86 3.97 -8.42
CA PRO A 65 8.28 4.23 -8.57
C PRO A 65 8.87 3.50 -9.78
N LEU A 66 9.71 4.18 -10.55
CA LEU A 66 10.47 3.56 -11.63
C LEU A 66 11.56 2.68 -11.03
N LYS A 67 11.55 1.41 -11.44
CA LYS A 67 12.49 0.41 -10.94
C LYS A 67 13.76 0.40 -11.78
N GLN A 68 14.91 0.44 -11.11
CA GLN A 68 16.20 0.20 -11.76
C GLN A 68 16.34 -1.28 -12.17
N THR A 69 16.91 -1.53 -13.34
CA THR A 69 17.33 -2.89 -13.74
C THR A 69 18.81 -2.90 -14.12
N LYS A 70 19.43 -4.08 -14.18
CA LYS A 70 20.84 -4.22 -14.59
C LYS A 70 21.12 -3.63 -15.97
N LYS A 71 20.15 -3.76 -16.90
CA LYS A 71 20.27 -3.26 -18.28
C LYS A 71 19.87 -1.80 -18.42
N TYR A 72 18.99 -1.32 -17.55
CA TYR A 72 18.44 0.04 -17.59
C TYR A 72 18.64 0.73 -16.24
N PRO A 73 19.79 1.41 -16.05
CA PRO A 73 20.02 2.24 -14.87
C PRO A 73 19.05 3.43 -14.86
N LEU A 74 18.76 3.96 -13.66
CA LEU A 74 17.91 5.14 -13.53
C LEU A 74 18.65 6.38 -14.02
N VAL A 75 18.14 6.99 -15.08
CA VAL A 75 18.53 8.33 -15.54
C VAL A 75 18.08 9.39 -14.54
N GLN A 76 18.63 10.60 -14.63
CA GLN A 76 18.40 11.66 -13.65
C GLN A 76 16.93 12.02 -13.52
N GLU A 77 16.21 12.11 -14.64
CA GLU A 77 14.78 12.42 -14.71
C GLU A 77 13.94 11.36 -13.96
N ALA A 78 14.33 10.09 -14.06
CA ALA A 78 13.66 9.00 -13.37
C ALA A 78 13.90 9.06 -11.85
N LYS A 79 15.07 9.54 -11.43
CA LYS A 79 15.38 9.79 -10.01
C LYS A 79 14.56 10.97 -9.48
N ASP A 80 14.46 12.05 -10.24
CA ASP A 80 13.69 13.25 -9.85
C ASP A 80 12.20 12.93 -9.74
N TYR A 81 11.67 12.14 -10.69
CA TYR A 81 10.32 11.58 -10.62
C TYR A 81 10.11 10.75 -9.34
N ASN A 82 11.01 9.80 -9.06
CA ASN A 82 10.93 8.97 -7.86
C ASN A 82 11.04 9.80 -6.58
N ALA A 83 11.84 10.87 -6.58
CA ALA A 83 11.97 11.79 -5.45
C ALA A 83 10.69 12.59 -5.20
N LEU A 84 10.04 13.11 -6.26
CA LEU A 84 8.75 13.78 -6.16
C LEU A 84 7.65 12.83 -5.66
N LEU A 85 7.61 11.61 -6.19
CA LEU A 85 6.68 10.58 -5.77
C LEU A 85 6.89 10.23 -4.28
N SER A 86 8.14 10.06 -3.86
CA SER A 86 8.51 9.80 -2.47
C SER A 86 8.06 10.93 -1.53
N LYS A 87 8.37 12.19 -1.87
CA LYS A 87 7.92 13.37 -1.10
C LYS A 87 6.39 13.41 -0.94
N THR A 88 5.67 13.06 -1.99
CA THR A 88 4.20 13.03 -1.95
C THR A 88 3.67 11.91 -1.05
N ARG A 89 4.36 10.75 -1.05
CA ARG A 89 4.02 9.55 -0.27
C ARG A 89 4.34 9.65 1.23
N VAL A 90 5.15 10.61 1.69
CA VAL A 90 5.45 10.81 3.13
C VAL A 90 4.18 10.86 3.99
N ARG A 91 3.08 11.43 3.47
CA ARG A 91 1.78 11.44 4.17
C ARG A 91 1.22 10.04 4.45
N VAL A 92 1.37 9.14 3.48
CA VAL A 92 0.94 7.74 3.58
C VAL A 92 1.84 6.99 4.57
N GLU A 93 3.15 7.25 4.54
CA GLU A 93 4.11 6.66 5.49
C GLU A 93 3.79 7.02 6.95
N HIS A 94 3.33 8.25 7.23
CA HIS A 94 2.88 8.62 8.57
C HIS A 94 1.70 7.76 9.07
N ILE A 95 0.77 7.37 8.21
CA ILE A 95 -0.34 6.48 8.58
C ILE A 95 0.19 5.06 8.82
N PHE A 96 1.09 4.57 7.97
CA PHE A 96 1.77 3.29 8.20
C PHE A 96 2.62 3.27 9.48
N ALA A 97 3.23 4.39 9.85
CA ALA A 97 3.92 4.54 11.13
C ALA A 97 2.95 4.41 12.30
N LYS A 98 1.77 5.05 12.24
CA LYS A 98 0.70 4.85 13.24
C LYS A 98 0.26 3.39 13.32
N PHE A 99 0.02 2.73 12.19
CA PHE A 99 -0.32 1.30 12.16
C PHE A 99 0.70 0.42 12.88
N LYS A 100 1.99 0.70 12.69
CA LYS A 100 3.09 0.02 13.38
C LYS A 100 3.10 0.35 14.88
N ALA A 101 2.90 1.61 15.26
CA ALA A 101 2.83 2.03 16.66
C ALA A 101 1.69 1.34 17.43
N PHE A 102 0.52 1.18 16.80
CA PHE A 102 -0.62 0.41 17.35
C PHE A 102 -0.43 -1.11 17.32
N LYS A 103 0.76 -1.59 16.90
CA LYS A 103 1.11 -3.02 16.75
C LYS A 103 0.15 -3.81 15.83
N MET A 104 -0.55 -3.12 14.93
CA MET A 104 -1.55 -3.74 14.06
C MET A 104 -0.93 -4.68 13.02
N PHE A 105 0.23 -4.30 12.49
CA PHE A 105 0.98 -5.11 11.51
C PHE A 105 2.21 -5.82 12.07
N SER A 106 2.55 -5.57 13.35
CA SER A 106 3.80 -6.05 13.95
C SER A 106 3.62 -7.29 14.83
N THR A 107 2.39 -7.73 15.08
CA THR A 107 2.10 -8.91 15.90
C THR A 107 1.21 -9.89 15.16
N THR A 108 1.28 -11.17 15.53
CA THR A 108 0.37 -12.19 14.98
C THR A 108 -1.06 -11.88 15.42
N TYR A 109 -1.91 -11.50 14.48
CA TYR A 109 -3.32 -11.26 14.76
C TYR A 109 -4.07 -12.61 14.85
N ARG A 110 -4.56 -12.96 16.04
CA ARG A 110 -5.22 -14.27 16.32
C ARG A 110 -6.75 -14.21 16.28
N LYS A 111 -7.34 -13.12 15.76
CA LYS A 111 -8.80 -12.94 15.65
C LYS A 111 -9.20 -12.84 14.17
N SER A 112 -10.50 -12.85 13.87
CA SER A 112 -11.01 -12.83 12.50
C SER A 112 -10.59 -11.56 11.74
N LEU A 113 -10.34 -11.69 10.43
CA LEU A 113 -9.96 -10.57 9.56
C LEU A 113 -11.01 -9.46 9.54
N THR A 114 -12.30 -9.80 9.65
CA THR A 114 -13.39 -8.82 9.80
C THR A 114 -13.20 -7.91 11.01
N ARG A 115 -12.75 -8.46 12.15
CA ARG A 115 -12.47 -7.66 13.36
C ARG A 115 -11.21 -6.81 13.20
N PHE A 116 -10.25 -7.29 12.41
CA PHE A 116 -9.07 -6.52 12.06
C PHE A 116 -9.45 -5.27 11.26
N GLU A 117 -10.20 -5.44 10.17
CA GLU A 117 -10.68 -4.34 9.33
C GLU A 117 -11.51 -3.34 10.12
N LEU A 118 -12.42 -3.82 10.97
CA LEU A 118 -13.22 -2.95 11.84
C LEU A 118 -12.33 -2.14 12.79
N ARG A 119 -11.31 -2.77 13.39
CA ARG A 119 -10.37 -2.06 14.27
C ARG A 119 -9.58 -0.99 13.51
N VAL A 120 -9.18 -1.26 12.26
CA VAL A 120 -8.54 -0.24 11.42
C VAL A 120 -9.49 0.93 11.19
N LYS A 121 -10.73 0.66 10.79
CA LYS A 121 -11.74 1.69 10.53
C LYS A 121 -12.00 2.57 11.76
N LEU A 122 -12.07 1.96 12.95
CA LEU A 122 -12.28 2.67 14.23
C LEU A 122 -11.09 3.56 14.62
N VAL A 123 -9.86 3.04 14.55
CA VAL A 123 -8.66 3.77 15.01
C VAL A 123 -8.33 4.97 14.11
N PHE A 124 -8.67 4.88 12.83
CA PHE A 124 -8.28 5.88 11.83
C PHE A 124 -9.43 6.76 11.33
N GLY A 125 -10.61 6.66 11.96
CA GLY A 125 -11.75 7.52 11.65
C GLY A 125 -12.23 7.34 10.21
N TRP A 126 -12.58 6.11 9.84
CA TRP A 126 -13.21 5.84 8.54
C TRP A 126 -14.53 6.60 8.42
N ILE A 127 -14.64 7.41 7.38
CA ILE A 127 -15.89 8.08 6.97
C ILE A 127 -16.38 7.29 5.76
N GLY A 128 -17.46 6.53 5.96
CA GLY A 128 -18.12 5.75 4.92
C GLY A 128 -19.07 6.57 4.08
#